data_AF-A0A165ELS8-F1
#
_entry.id   AF-A0A165ELS8-F1
#
_cell.length_a   1.000
_cell.length_b   1.000
_cell.length_c   1.000
_cell.angle_alpha   90.00
_cell.angle_beta   90.00
_cell.angle_gamma   90.00
#
_symmetry.space_group_name_H-M   'P 1'
#
loop_
_entity.id
_entity.type
_entity.pdbx_description
1 polymer ?
#
loop_
_entity_poly.entity_id
_entity_poly.type
_entity_poly.pdbx_seq_one_letter_code
_entity_poly.pdbx_strand_id
1 'polypeptide(L)'
;MPPATSPNQLGKAIEKLPQPARLALAKAILAAGSGSDAWSIEPDSLPCAGECGELQETVGELQQTISDLNLTIDALNEAVASVTRKANETTRELGVANERIAELEAAQALLKDAKPSRQKRVRGNQAPESAPAAKKAKSQLTKEEAVIRDKLQKRLKATVHRLIGFDKNQHDGKMPGKSTLGEFAPSSPDGAEAYMLPDWSAASWCEGSNFDVVDQTITVVQEESKKSPLKEGEEAWLTHDSLKSILHPIWNAMKRQFEAEHDSHKKARMEKWALEGRLSERRNTRYSWMIKGATLQAHAQEVPEEDVEGFAVSIVDEFWVGEEWGWEDQDEDKRASWWEEMGKSGELSAAQKRDCKSAFELRRPEWMSDAFWMVCKSFVYLKEEDEINNPVRKGKHPITARIDLGNKSNLKISVGHEPYAFMVDATYLLGNPGFKIRDRPETISDRMANDMSDVRGPWVHPSLYDS
;
A
#
# COMPACT_ATOMS: atom_id res chain seq x y z
N MET A 1 -56.50 53.23 -8.60
CA MET A 1 -55.95 52.12 -9.40
C MET A 1 -54.65 52.58 -10.02
N PRO A 2 -53.51 51.91 -9.78
CA PRO A 2 -52.27 52.24 -10.47
C PRO A 2 -52.42 51.95 -11.98
N PRO A 3 -51.80 52.74 -12.86
CA PRO A 3 -51.92 52.58 -14.30
C PRO A 3 -51.31 51.24 -14.75
N ALA A 4 -51.98 50.56 -15.68
CA ALA A 4 -51.50 49.32 -16.27
C ALA A 4 -50.12 49.54 -16.90
N THR A 5 -49.12 48.83 -16.39
CA THR A 5 -47.75 48.83 -16.89
C THR A 5 -47.76 48.34 -18.34
N SER A 6 -47.31 49.18 -19.28
CA SER A 6 -47.28 48.76 -20.69
C SER A 6 -46.35 47.55 -20.87
N PRO A 7 -46.66 46.57 -21.74
CA PRO A 7 -45.83 45.38 -21.97
C PRO A 7 -44.35 45.69 -22.25
N ASN A 8 -44.08 46.83 -22.90
CA ASN A 8 -42.72 47.31 -23.18
C ASN A 8 -41.90 47.68 -21.94
N GLN A 9 -42.54 48.00 -20.82
CA GLN A 9 -41.84 48.30 -19.56
C GLN A 9 -41.44 47.03 -18.81
N LEU A 10 -42.22 45.96 -18.94
CA LEU A 10 -41.90 44.68 -18.33
C LEU A 10 -40.67 44.03 -18.98
N GLY A 11 -40.60 44.05 -20.33
CA GLY A 11 -39.43 43.56 -21.06
C GLY A 11 -38.15 44.29 -20.66
N LYS A 12 -38.20 45.63 -20.62
CA LYS A 12 -37.06 46.47 -20.17
C LYS A 12 -36.67 46.25 -18.71
N ALA A 13 -37.59 45.83 -17.86
CA ALA A 13 -37.29 45.50 -16.46
C ALA A 13 -36.63 44.12 -16.35
N ILE A 14 -37.07 43.14 -17.14
CA ILE A 14 -36.49 41.80 -17.20
C ILE A 14 -35.06 41.85 -17.76
N GLU A 15 -34.80 42.66 -18.79
CA GLU A 15 -33.44 42.84 -19.36
C GLU A 15 -32.42 43.40 -18.37
N LYS A 16 -32.88 44.16 -17.37
CA LYS A 16 -32.02 44.70 -16.31
C LYS A 16 -31.66 43.68 -15.23
N LEU A 17 -32.27 42.50 -15.24
CA LEU A 17 -31.94 41.44 -14.29
C LEU A 17 -30.68 40.69 -14.74
N PRO A 18 -29.74 40.39 -13.81
CA PRO A 18 -28.61 39.53 -14.11
C PRO A 18 -29.09 38.13 -14.54
N GLN A 19 -28.30 37.45 -15.40
CA GLN A 19 -28.68 36.20 -16.05
C GLN A 19 -29.22 35.11 -15.09
N PRO A 20 -28.64 34.90 -13.88
CA PRO A 20 -29.19 33.93 -12.92
C PRO A 20 -30.61 34.28 -12.44
N ALA A 21 -30.91 35.57 -12.26
CA ALA A 21 -32.23 36.04 -11.83
C ALA A 21 -33.28 35.92 -12.94
N ARG A 22 -32.89 36.09 -14.21
CA ARG A 22 -33.77 35.84 -15.37
C ARG A 22 -34.13 34.36 -15.48
N LEU A 23 -33.15 33.47 -15.29
CA LEU A 23 -33.36 32.01 -15.28
C LEU A 23 -34.23 31.57 -14.10
N ALA A 24 -34.02 32.12 -12.91
CA ALA A 24 -34.86 31.84 -11.73
C ALA A 24 -36.31 32.32 -11.94
N LEU A 25 -36.50 33.49 -12.54
CA LEU A 25 -37.82 34.03 -12.88
C LEU A 25 -38.52 33.16 -13.93
N ALA A 26 -37.81 32.73 -14.98
CA ALA A 26 -38.34 31.82 -15.99
C ALA A 26 -38.76 30.46 -15.38
N LYS A 27 -37.93 29.87 -14.51
CA LYS A 27 -38.26 28.64 -13.77
C LYS A 27 -39.48 28.82 -12.86
N ALA A 28 -39.58 29.96 -12.16
CA ALA A 28 -40.73 30.26 -11.31
C ALA A 28 -42.03 30.43 -12.11
N ILE A 29 -41.97 31.06 -13.28
CA ILE A 29 -43.12 31.22 -14.19
C ILE A 29 -43.55 29.85 -14.74
N LEU A 30 -42.60 29.01 -15.16
CA LEU A 30 -42.88 27.65 -15.64
C LEU A 30 -43.46 26.75 -14.54
N ALA A 31 -42.98 26.86 -13.30
CA ALA A 31 -43.51 26.11 -12.17
C ALA A 31 -44.93 26.58 -11.77
N ALA A 32 -45.21 27.88 -11.86
CA ALA A 32 -46.51 28.47 -11.54
C ALA A 32 -47.58 28.23 -12.61
N GLY A 33 -47.20 27.96 -13.86
CA GLY A 33 -48.11 27.70 -15.00
C GLY A 33 -48.81 26.34 -15.00
N SER A 34 -48.64 25.53 -13.95
CA SER A 34 -49.23 24.18 -13.85
C SER A 34 -50.72 24.17 -13.44
N GLY A 35 -51.36 25.33 -13.28
CA GLY A 35 -52.77 25.46 -12.90
C GLY A 35 -53.57 26.41 -13.79
N SER A 36 -54.18 25.85 -14.84
CA SER A 36 -55.35 26.34 -15.61
C SER A 36 -55.27 27.69 -16.34
N ASP A 37 -55.52 27.57 -17.66
CA ASP A 37 -56.04 28.53 -18.62
C ASP A 37 -55.09 29.55 -19.29
N ALA A 38 -54.65 29.11 -20.49
CA ALA A 38 -54.35 29.88 -21.70
C ALA A 38 -53.17 30.86 -21.65
N TRP A 39 -51.96 30.31 -21.53
CA TRP A 39 -50.73 30.89 -22.09
C TRP A 39 -49.98 29.81 -22.86
N SER A 40 -50.41 29.51 -24.10
CA SER A 40 -49.64 28.65 -25.00
C SER A 40 -48.50 29.47 -25.59
N ILE A 41 -47.36 29.45 -24.92
CA ILE A 41 -46.07 29.78 -25.54
C ILE A 41 -45.63 28.48 -26.22
N GLU A 42 -45.58 28.45 -27.56
CA GLU A 42 -45.01 27.30 -28.28
C GLU A 42 -43.57 27.10 -27.78
N PRO A 43 -43.19 25.88 -27.31
CA PRO A 43 -41.86 25.63 -26.74
C PRO A 43 -40.71 26.10 -27.65
N ASP A 44 -40.93 26.03 -28.97
CA ASP A 44 -39.98 26.41 -30.02
C ASP A 44 -39.75 27.93 -30.14
N SER A 45 -40.57 28.74 -29.45
CA SER A 45 -40.47 30.21 -29.47
C SER A 45 -39.61 30.79 -28.33
N LEU A 46 -39.15 29.94 -27.39
CA LEU A 46 -38.24 30.35 -26.33
C LEU A 46 -36.79 30.10 -26.78
N PRO A 47 -35.91 31.12 -26.79
CA PRO A 47 -34.52 30.98 -27.24
C PRO A 47 -33.66 30.02 -26.40
N CYS A 48 -34.20 29.48 -25.30
CA CYS A 48 -33.59 28.48 -24.43
C CYS A 48 -34.14 27.05 -24.63
N ALA A 49 -35.01 26.80 -25.62
CA ALA A 49 -35.54 25.46 -25.89
C ALA A 49 -34.44 24.44 -26.26
N GLY A 50 -33.40 24.89 -26.97
CA GLY A 50 -32.20 24.08 -27.23
C GLY A 50 -31.43 23.70 -25.97
N GLU A 51 -31.26 24.65 -25.04
CA GLU A 51 -30.58 24.42 -23.75
C GLU A 51 -31.37 23.45 -22.85
N CYS A 52 -32.70 23.40 -22.97
CA CYS A 52 -33.52 22.41 -22.27
C CYS A 52 -33.35 20.98 -22.83
N GLY A 53 -33.13 20.83 -24.14
CA GLY A 53 -32.85 19.54 -24.76
C GLY A 53 -31.48 18.98 -24.31
N GLU A 54 -30.44 19.81 -24.35
CA GLU A 54 -29.10 19.45 -23.87
C GLU A 54 -29.10 19.08 -22.38
N LEU A 55 -29.89 19.79 -21.56
CA LEU A 55 -30.03 19.47 -20.14
C LEU A 55 -30.73 18.12 -19.93
N GLN A 56 -31.76 17.79 -20.72
CA GLN A 56 -32.44 16.50 -20.64
C GLN A 56 -31.52 15.34 -21.04
N GLU A 57 -30.71 15.54 -22.08
CA GLU A 57 -29.70 14.57 -22.51
C GLU A 57 -28.67 14.34 -21.40
N THR A 58 -28.14 15.41 -20.82
CA THR A 58 -27.20 15.34 -19.69
C THR A 58 -27.80 14.61 -18.49
N VAL A 59 -29.09 14.85 -18.18
CA VAL A 59 -29.78 14.14 -17.09
C VAL A 59 -29.92 12.65 -17.42
N GLY A 60 -30.19 12.29 -18.67
CA GLY A 60 -30.21 10.89 -19.13
C GLY A 60 -28.86 10.20 -18.96
N GLU A 61 -27.77 10.85 -19.38
CA GLU A 61 -26.40 10.34 -19.21
C GLU A 61 -26.03 10.15 -17.74
N LEU A 62 -26.39 11.11 -16.87
CA LEU A 62 -26.16 11.01 -15.44
C LEU A 62 -26.97 9.88 -14.80
N GLN A 63 -28.23 9.68 -15.21
CA GLN A 63 -29.04 8.55 -14.75
C GLN A 63 -28.45 7.20 -15.16
N GLN A 64 -27.94 7.09 -16.38
CA GLN A 64 -27.24 5.89 -16.84
C GLN A 64 -25.98 5.63 -16.02
N THR A 65 -25.17 6.67 -15.79
CA THR A 65 -23.96 6.59 -14.97
C THR A 65 -24.27 6.15 -13.53
N ILE A 66 -25.35 6.66 -12.93
CA ILE A 66 -25.81 6.23 -11.59
C ILE A 66 -26.20 4.75 -11.60
N SER A 67 -26.88 4.28 -12.65
CA SER A 67 -27.24 2.87 -12.79
C SER A 67 -26.00 1.96 -12.87
N ASP A 68 -25.00 2.34 -13.65
CA ASP A 68 -23.76 1.58 -13.81
C ASP A 68 -22.92 1.56 -12.52
N LEU A 69 -22.89 2.68 -11.79
CA LEU A 69 -22.26 2.77 -10.47
C LEU A 69 -22.94 1.85 -9.45
N ASN A 70 -24.28 1.79 -9.45
CA ASN A 70 -25.02 0.89 -8.55
C ASN A 70 -24.68 -0.59 -8.83
N LEU A 71 -24.60 -1.00 -10.10
CA LEU A 71 -24.17 -2.35 -10.47
C LEU A 71 -22.74 -2.66 -9.98
N THR A 72 -21.86 -1.67 -10.04
CA THR A 72 -20.49 -1.79 -9.53
C THR A 72 -20.45 -1.93 -8.01
N ILE A 73 -21.28 -1.16 -7.29
CA ILE A 73 -21.43 -1.25 -5.83
C ILE A 73 -21.92 -2.64 -5.43
N ASP A 74 -22.92 -3.19 -6.13
CA ASP A 74 -23.44 -4.54 -5.85
C ASP A 74 -22.39 -5.63 -6.06
N ALA A 75 -21.61 -5.53 -7.15
CA ALA A 75 -20.50 -6.46 -7.40
C ALA A 75 -19.41 -6.38 -6.32
N LEU A 76 -19.09 -5.16 -5.84
CA LEU A 76 -18.14 -4.96 -4.74
C LEU A 76 -18.67 -5.53 -3.42
N ASN A 77 -19.95 -5.35 -3.12
CA ASN A 77 -20.57 -5.90 -1.92
C ASN A 77 -20.51 -7.44 -1.89
N GLU A 78 -20.75 -8.11 -3.02
CA GLU A 78 -20.62 -9.58 -3.11
C GLU A 78 -19.15 -10.02 -2.95
N ALA A 79 -18.21 -9.28 -3.54
CA ALA A 79 -16.78 -9.56 -3.38
C ALA A 79 -16.34 -9.42 -1.92
N VAL A 80 -16.78 -8.38 -1.21
CA VAL A 80 -16.54 -8.18 0.22
C VAL A 80 -17.13 -9.34 1.03
N ALA A 81 -18.39 -9.72 0.79
CA ALA A 81 -19.02 -10.84 1.47
C ALA A 81 -18.30 -12.18 1.24
N SER A 82 -17.72 -12.39 0.05
CA SER A 82 -16.88 -13.55 -0.26
C SER A 82 -15.55 -13.55 0.50
N VAL A 83 -14.88 -12.39 0.58
CA VAL A 83 -13.64 -12.22 1.35
C VAL A 83 -13.87 -12.42 2.85
N THR A 84 -14.94 -11.85 3.41
CA THR A 84 -15.32 -12.04 4.82
C THR A 84 -15.55 -13.51 5.15
N ARG A 85 -16.21 -14.27 4.26
CA ARG A 85 -16.39 -15.72 4.43
C ARG A 85 -15.04 -16.46 4.49
N LYS A 86 -14.12 -16.16 3.58
CA LYS A 86 -12.77 -16.76 3.57
C LYS A 86 -11.96 -16.40 4.81
N ALA A 87 -12.02 -15.14 5.26
CA ALA A 87 -11.33 -14.70 6.47
C ALA A 87 -11.80 -15.49 7.70
N ASN A 88 -13.11 -15.66 7.87
CA ASN A 88 -13.68 -16.43 8.97
C ASN A 88 -13.30 -17.92 8.91
N GLU A 89 -13.23 -18.51 7.72
CA GLU A 89 -12.74 -19.88 7.52
C GLU A 89 -11.27 -20.02 7.95
N THR A 90 -10.40 -19.08 7.53
CA THR A 90 -8.98 -19.07 7.92
C THR A 90 -8.81 -18.88 9.43
N THR A 91 -9.60 -18.01 10.07
CA THR A 91 -9.58 -17.83 11.54
C THR A 91 -9.94 -19.13 12.26
N ARG A 92 -10.92 -19.89 11.74
CA ARG A 92 -11.30 -21.20 12.29
C ARG A 92 -10.18 -22.22 12.15
N GLU A 93 -9.55 -22.29 10.97
CA GLU A 93 -8.39 -23.18 10.75
C GLU A 93 -7.22 -22.86 11.67
N LEU A 94 -6.96 -21.57 11.92
CA LEU A 94 -5.92 -21.11 12.84
C LEU A 94 -6.23 -21.53 14.29
N GLY A 95 -7.50 -21.45 14.71
CA GLY A 95 -7.94 -21.97 16.01
C GLY A 95 -7.63 -23.46 16.18
N VAL A 96 -7.98 -24.28 15.19
CA VAL A 96 -7.69 -25.73 15.20
C VAL A 96 -6.18 -26.02 15.21
N ALA A 97 -5.39 -25.21 14.49
CA ALA A 97 -3.93 -25.35 14.49
C ALA A 97 -3.33 -25.02 15.87
N ASN A 98 -3.82 -23.97 16.53
CA ASN A 98 -3.37 -23.59 17.88
C ASN A 98 -3.73 -24.65 18.93
N GLU A 99 -4.91 -25.25 18.85
CA GLU A 99 -5.30 -26.38 19.72
C GLU A 99 -4.33 -27.56 19.55
N ARG A 100 -3.99 -27.92 18.31
CA ARG A 100 -2.99 -28.99 18.03
C ARG A 100 -1.61 -28.67 18.56
N ILE A 101 -1.17 -27.42 18.48
CA ILE A 101 0.11 -27.00 19.05
C ILE A 101 0.09 -27.19 20.57
N ALA A 102 -0.97 -26.74 21.24
CA ALA A 102 -1.14 -26.92 22.68
C ALA A 102 -1.15 -28.41 23.08
N GLU A 103 -1.83 -29.28 22.31
CA GLU A 103 -1.81 -30.73 22.53
C GLU A 103 -0.40 -31.32 22.39
N LEU A 104 0.36 -30.91 21.37
CA LEU A 104 1.72 -31.37 21.14
C LEU A 104 2.68 -30.90 22.25
N GLU A 105 2.54 -29.67 22.71
CA GLU A 105 3.32 -29.12 23.83
C GLU A 105 3.03 -29.87 25.13
N ALA A 106 1.75 -30.16 25.42
CA ALA A 106 1.36 -30.98 26.56
C ALA A 106 1.92 -32.41 26.49
N ALA A 107 1.85 -33.06 25.32
CA ALA A 107 2.43 -34.37 25.10
C ALA A 107 3.96 -34.37 25.27
N GLN A 108 4.64 -33.31 24.82
CA GLN A 108 6.08 -33.15 24.96
C GLN A 108 6.50 -32.92 26.43
N ALA A 109 5.69 -32.22 27.22
CA ALA A 109 5.91 -32.07 28.67
C ALA A 109 5.84 -33.42 29.38
N LEU A 110 4.83 -34.25 29.09
CA LEU A 110 4.70 -35.60 29.65
C LEU A 110 5.88 -36.52 29.29
N LEU A 111 6.44 -36.39 28.08
CA LEU A 111 7.63 -37.14 27.67
C LEU A 111 8.91 -36.69 28.38
N LYS A 112 9.02 -35.40 28.76
CA LYS A 112 10.18 -34.86 29.51
C LYS A 112 10.18 -35.31 30.98
N ASP A 113 8.99 -35.49 31.57
CA ASP A 113 8.85 -35.98 32.95
C ASP A 113 9.03 -37.50 33.08
N ALA A 114 8.87 -38.25 31.98
CA ALA A 114 9.19 -39.67 31.91
C ALA A 114 10.71 -39.91 31.79
N LYS A 115 11.46 -39.74 32.88
CA LYS A 115 12.86 -40.19 32.96
C LYS A 115 12.97 -41.70 32.67
N PRO A 116 13.91 -42.15 31.83
CA PRO A 116 14.07 -43.58 31.55
C PRO A 116 14.74 -44.28 32.74
N SER A 117 13.94 -45.00 33.54
CA SER A 117 14.45 -46.07 34.39
C SER A 117 14.95 -47.19 33.50
N ARG A 118 16.24 -47.51 33.64
CA ARG A 118 17.02 -48.43 32.83
C ARG A 118 16.51 -49.87 33.03
N GLN A 119 15.58 -50.33 32.20
CA GLN A 119 15.17 -51.74 32.15
C GLN A 119 15.27 -52.38 30.76
N LYS A 120 16.23 -53.30 30.74
CA LYS A 120 16.45 -54.50 29.93
C LYS A 120 15.20 -55.07 29.19
N ARG A 121 15.21 -54.91 27.86
CA ARG A 121 14.86 -55.87 26.78
C ARG A 121 13.70 -56.85 27.05
N VAL A 122 12.56 -56.67 26.35
CA VAL A 122 11.78 -57.80 25.80
C VAL A 122 11.20 -57.40 24.42
N ARG A 123 11.41 -58.30 23.46
CA ARG A 123 10.93 -58.27 22.08
C ARG A 123 9.53 -58.91 22.09
N GLY A 124 8.50 -58.17 21.69
CA GLY A 124 7.12 -58.66 21.64
C GLY A 124 6.39 -58.11 20.42
N ASN A 125 6.15 -58.99 19.45
CA ASN A 125 5.24 -58.78 18.33
C ASN A 125 3.82 -58.54 18.84
N GLN A 126 3.10 -57.56 18.28
CA GLN A 126 1.69 -57.71 17.90
C GLN A 126 1.23 -56.52 17.06
N ALA A 127 0.68 -56.83 15.90
CA ALA A 127 -0.08 -55.95 15.04
C ALA A 127 -1.53 -55.83 15.56
N PRO A 128 -2.27 -54.81 15.12
CA PRO A 128 -3.69 -55.03 14.81
C PRO A 128 -4.08 -54.57 13.41
N GLU A 129 -4.98 -55.37 12.85
CA GLU A 129 -5.68 -55.25 11.58
C GLU A 129 -6.75 -54.13 11.57
N SER A 130 -7.03 -53.69 10.33
CA SER A 130 -8.33 -53.26 9.78
C SER A 130 -8.81 -51.81 10.01
N ALA A 131 -8.79 -51.01 8.93
CA ALA A 131 -10.01 -50.65 8.15
C ALA A 131 -9.67 -49.76 6.92
N PRO A 132 -10.45 -49.82 5.82
CA PRO A 132 -10.08 -49.23 4.53
C PRO A 132 -10.75 -47.87 4.26
N ALA A 133 -10.00 -46.92 3.72
CA ALA A 133 -10.56 -45.76 3.02
C ALA A 133 -9.66 -45.39 1.83
N ALA A 134 -9.96 -45.99 0.68
CA ALA A 134 -9.29 -45.73 -0.58
C ALA A 134 -9.65 -44.34 -1.12
N LYS A 135 -8.99 -43.31 -0.61
CA LYS A 135 -8.69 -42.12 -1.43
C LYS A 135 -7.46 -42.50 -2.24
N LYS A 136 -7.61 -42.63 -3.56
CA LYS A 136 -6.50 -42.91 -4.51
C LYS A 136 -5.32 -42.02 -4.11
N ALA A 137 -4.30 -42.62 -3.50
CA ALA A 137 -3.06 -41.93 -3.22
C ALA A 137 -2.57 -41.39 -4.56
N LYS A 138 -2.34 -40.08 -4.66
CA LYS A 138 -1.50 -39.53 -5.73
C LYS A 138 -0.27 -40.43 -5.76
N SER A 139 -0.10 -41.19 -6.83
CA SER A 139 0.97 -42.19 -6.94
C SER A 139 2.27 -41.49 -6.59
N GLN A 140 2.81 -41.78 -5.41
CA GLN A 140 4.11 -41.26 -5.03
C GLN A 140 5.09 -41.85 -6.03
N LEU A 141 5.78 -40.96 -6.74
CA LEU A 141 6.85 -41.35 -7.64
C LEU A 141 7.85 -42.21 -6.85
N THR A 142 8.32 -43.29 -7.46
CA THR A 142 9.45 -44.03 -6.90
C THR A 142 10.67 -43.12 -6.81
N LYS A 143 11.68 -43.51 -6.03
CA LYS A 143 12.90 -42.70 -5.90
C LYS A 143 13.60 -42.55 -7.26
N GLU A 144 13.57 -43.61 -8.05
CA GLU A 144 14.11 -43.67 -9.40
C GLU A 144 13.35 -42.72 -10.33
N GLU A 145 12.02 -42.77 -10.33
CA GLU A 145 11.16 -41.87 -11.12
C GLU A 145 11.35 -40.40 -10.73
N ALA A 146 11.52 -40.11 -9.45
CA ALA A 146 11.79 -38.75 -8.97
C ALA A 146 13.12 -38.21 -9.51
N VAL A 147 14.17 -39.04 -9.56
CA VAL A 147 15.48 -38.68 -10.12
C VAL A 147 15.38 -38.43 -11.63
N ILE A 148 14.65 -39.28 -12.36
CA ILE A 148 14.42 -39.11 -13.81
C ILE A 148 13.66 -37.81 -14.08
N ARG A 149 12.58 -37.57 -13.32
CA ARG A 149 11.76 -36.36 -13.43
C ARG A 149 12.59 -35.10 -13.16
N ASP A 150 13.41 -35.08 -12.12
CA ASP A 150 14.29 -33.93 -11.82
C ASP A 150 15.30 -33.68 -12.95
N LYS A 151 15.90 -34.73 -13.51
CA LYS A 151 16.82 -34.63 -14.65
C LYS A 151 16.12 -34.06 -15.89
N LEU A 152 14.93 -34.55 -16.22
CA LEU A 152 14.13 -34.04 -17.35
C LEU A 152 13.66 -32.61 -17.10
N GLN A 153 13.25 -32.27 -15.88
CA GLN A 153 12.88 -30.91 -15.49
C GLN A 153 14.04 -29.92 -15.69
N LYS A 154 15.26 -30.30 -15.28
CA LYS A 154 16.48 -29.49 -15.51
C LYS A 154 16.78 -29.31 -16.99
N ARG A 155 16.66 -30.37 -17.80
CA ARG A 155 16.86 -30.30 -19.25
C ARG A 155 15.82 -29.40 -19.93
N LEU A 156 14.53 -29.65 -19.68
CA LEU A 156 13.43 -28.84 -20.20
C LEU A 156 13.59 -27.36 -19.83
N LYS A 157 13.94 -27.06 -18.56
CA LYS A 157 14.19 -25.69 -18.11
C LYS A 157 15.36 -25.04 -18.85
N ALA A 158 16.49 -25.73 -19.00
CA ALA A 158 17.63 -25.20 -19.73
C ALA A 158 17.31 -24.98 -21.22
N THR A 159 16.58 -25.91 -21.84
CA THR A 159 16.18 -25.82 -23.24
C THR A 159 15.23 -24.65 -23.48
N VAL A 160 14.19 -24.48 -22.65
CA VAL A 160 13.26 -23.35 -22.82
C VAL A 160 13.99 -22.03 -22.60
N HIS A 161 14.85 -21.92 -21.57
CA HIS A 161 15.66 -20.72 -21.36
C HIS A 161 16.52 -20.37 -22.59
N ARG A 162 17.18 -21.38 -23.19
CA ARG A 162 17.97 -21.19 -24.41
C ARG A 162 17.12 -20.72 -25.59
N LEU A 163 15.95 -21.33 -25.81
CA LEU A 163 15.07 -21.00 -26.93
C LEU A 163 14.50 -19.58 -26.84
N ILE A 164 14.20 -19.11 -25.63
CA ILE A 164 13.65 -17.77 -25.40
C ILE A 164 14.75 -16.70 -25.21
N GLY A 165 16.02 -17.09 -25.20
CA GLY A 165 17.15 -16.17 -24.98
C GLY A 165 17.31 -15.69 -23.54
N PHE A 166 16.85 -16.45 -22.55
CA PHE A 166 17.02 -16.11 -21.14
C PHE A 166 18.40 -16.54 -20.61
N ASP A 167 19.19 -15.56 -20.17
CA ASP A 167 20.42 -15.75 -19.40
C ASP A 167 20.33 -14.92 -18.11
N LYS A 168 20.54 -15.56 -16.96
CA LYS A 168 20.50 -14.91 -15.65
C LYS A 168 21.58 -13.83 -15.49
N ASN A 169 22.69 -13.95 -16.22
CA ASN A 169 23.83 -13.03 -16.13
C ASN A 169 23.77 -11.91 -17.18
N GLN A 170 22.78 -11.92 -18.08
CA GLN A 170 22.57 -10.91 -19.11
C GLN A 170 21.19 -10.26 -18.94
N HIS A 171 20.96 -9.10 -19.56
CA HIS A 171 19.65 -8.42 -19.55
C HIS A 171 19.05 -8.21 -18.15
N ASP A 172 19.88 -7.87 -17.16
CA ASP A 172 19.51 -7.74 -15.74
C ASP A 172 18.88 -8.99 -15.12
N GLY A 173 19.01 -10.15 -15.77
CA GLY A 173 18.37 -11.40 -15.37
C GLY A 173 16.84 -11.40 -15.50
N LYS A 174 16.27 -10.49 -16.30
CA LYS A 174 14.82 -10.39 -16.53
C LYS A 174 14.33 -11.43 -17.53
N MET A 175 13.12 -11.93 -17.33
CA MET A 175 12.49 -12.90 -18.21
C MET A 175 12.08 -12.26 -19.56
N PRO A 176 12.53 -12.82 -20.71
CA PRO A 176 12.11 -12.38 -22.04
C PRO A 176 10.63 -12.62 -22.28
N GLY A 177 10.02 -11.78 -23.10
CA GLY A 177 8.62 -11.95 -23.48
C GLY A 177 8.22 -11.08 -24.65
N LYS A 178 7.13 -11.46 -25.29
CA LYS A 178 6.50 -10.68 -26.35
C LYS A 178 5.78 -9.49 -25.71
N SER A 179 6.41 -8.32 -25.78
CA SER A 179 5.77 -7.04 -25.47
C SER A 179 5.25 -6.41 -26.75
N THR A 180 4.12 -5.72 -26.68
CA THR A 180 3.63 -4.84 -27.78
C THR A 180 4.65 -3.77 -28.16
N LEU A 181 5.56 -3.43 -27.24
CA LEU A 181 6.62 -2.43 -27.43
C LEU A 181 7.98 -3.05 -27.77
N GLY A 182 8.11 -4.39 -27.79
CA GLY A 182 9.37 -5.09 -28.09
C GLY A 182 10.46 -4.95 -27.02
N GLU A 183 10.19 -4.28 -25.90
CA GLU A 183 11.17 -3.91 -24.85
C GLU A 183 11.85 -5.10 -24.15
N PHE A 184 11.26 -6.30 -24.22
CA PHE A 184 11.73 -7.49 -23.52
C PHE A 184 12.26 -8.59 -24.46
N ALA A 185 12.62 -8.21 -25.69
CA ALA A 185 13.22 -9.09 -26.67
C ALA A 185 14.76 -9.04 -26.58
N PRO A 186 15.44 -10.13 -26.18
CA PRO A 186 16.91 -10.19 -26.25
C PRO A 186 17.38 -10.11 -27.71
N SER A 187 18.52 -9.47 -27.92
CA SER A 187 19.17 -9.41 -29.24
C SER A 187 19.77 -10.79 -29.56
N SER A 188 19.38 -11.38 -30.69
CA SER A 188 20.02 -12.60 -31.18
C SER A 188 21.42 -12.26 -31.71
N PRO A 189 22.44 -13.13 -31.51
CA PRO A 189 23.74 -12.98 -32.15
C PRO A 189 23.62 -12.84 -33.68
N ASP A 190 24.52 -12.06 -34.30
CA ASP A 190 24.49 -11.83 -35.75
C ASP A 190 24.47 -13.15 -36.54
N GLY A 191 23.41 -13.35 -37.33
CA GLY A 191 23.22 -14.54 -38.16
C GLY A 191 22.62 -15.76 -37.45
N ALA A 192 22.33 -15.67 -36.13
CA ALA A 192 21.56 -16.70 -35.43
C ALA A 192 20.05 -16.51 -35.63
N GLU A 193 19.30 -17.60 -35.49
CA GLU A 193 17.82 -17.54 -35.52
C GLU A 193 17.30 -16.63 -34.39
N ALA A 194 16.18 -15.96 -34.64
CA ALA A 194 15.54 -15.13 -33.63
C ALA A 194 15.03 -16.00 -32.47
N TYR A 195 15.15 -15.49 -31.24
CA TYR A 195 14.61 -16.16 -30.07
C TYR A 195 13.09 -16.31 -30.15
N MET A 196 12.57 -17.42 -29.65
CA MET A 196 11.13 -17.68 -29.62
C MET A 196 10.53 -17.01 -28.38
N LEU A 197 9.96 -15.81 -28.55
CA LEU A 197 9.46 -15.03 -27.41
C LEU A 197 8.08 -15.52 -26.93
N PRO A 198 7.95 -15.91 -25.65
CA PRO A 198 6.65 -16.26 -25.07
C PRO A 198 5.71 -15.06 -25.02
N ASP A 199 4.45 -15.27 -25.35
CA ASP A 199 3.36 -14.35 -25.04
C ASP A 199 2.81 -14.66 -23.65
N TRP A 200 3.35 -13.99 -22.63
CA TRP A 200 2.91 -14.21 -21.25
C TRP A 200 1.48 -13.73 -20.97
N SER A 201 0.91 -12.88 -21.86
CA SER A 201 -0.48 -12.42 -21.73
C SER A 201 -1.50 -13.48 -22.10
N ALA A 202 -1.10 -14.49 -22.88
CA ALA A 202 -1.98 -15.59 -23.26
C ALA A 202 -2.50 -16.34 -22.01
N ALA A 203 -3.78 -16.72 -22.05
CA ALA A 203 -4.44 -17.43 -20.96
C ALA A 203 -3.84 -18.83 -20.76
N SER A 204 -3.43 -19.46 -21.86
CA SER A 204 -2.82 -20.79 -21.87
C SER A 204 -1.48 -20.80 -22.60
N TRP A 205 -0.56 -21.62 -22.08
CA TRP A 205 0.71 -21.94 -22.72
C TRP A 205 0.58 -22.84 -23.97
N CYS A 206 -0.62 -23.35 -24.25
CA CYS A 206 -0.92 -24.15 -25.45
C CYS A 206 -1.55 -23.32 -26.58
N GLU A 207 -1.52 -21.99 -26.49
CA GLU A 207 -2.14 -21.09 -27.48
C GLU A 207 -1.08 -20.27 -28.22
N GLY A 208 -1.32 -20.04 -29.52
CA GLY A 208 -0.49 -19.17 -30.35
C GLY A 208 1.00 -19.54 -30.31
N SER A 209 1.86 -18.51 -30.25
CA SER A 209 3.32 -18.69 -30.25
C SER A 209 3.86 -19.43 -29.03
N ASN A 210 3.11 -19.50 -27.92
CA ASN A 210 3.53 -20.27 -26.74
C ASN A 210 3.53 -21.77 -27.02
N PHE A 211 2.55 -22.24 -27.81
CA PHE A 211 2.51 -23.64 -28.23
C PHE A 211 3.78 -24.00 -28.99
N ASP A 212 4.23 -23.14 -29.90
CA ASP A 212 5.45 -23.36 -30.68
C ASP A 212 6.70 -23.44 -29.78
N VAL A 213 6.82 -22.55 -28.78
CA VAL A 213 7.92 -22.62 -27.81
C VAL A 213 7.92 -23.94 -27.05
N VAL A 214 6.74 -24.36 -26.58
CA VAL A 214 6.55 -25.60 -25.81
C VAL A 214 6.87 -26.83 -26.67
N ASP A 215 6.34 -26.88 -27.88
CA ASP A 215 6.52 -28.00 -28.81
C ASP A 215 7.98 -28.12 -29.27
N GLN A 216 8.62 -27.00 -29.60
CA GLN A 216 10.05 -26.98 -29.95
C GLN A 216 10.93 -27.37 -28.77
N THR A 217 10.58 -26.95 -27.54
CA THR A 217 11.28 -27.37 -26.33
C THR A 217 11.23 -28.90 -26.16
N ILE A 218 10.05 -29.50 -26.33
CA ILE A 218 9.85 -30.95 -26.22
C ILE A 218 10.63 -31.68 -27.31
N THR A 219 10.53 -31.22 -28.56
CA THR A 219 11.22 -31.80 -29.73
C THR A 219 12.74 -31.81 -29.51
N VAL A 220 13.33 -30.69 -29.11
CA VAL A 220 14.77 -30.59 -28.86
C VAL A 220 15.21 -31.54 -27.74
N VAL A 221 14.44 -31.64 -26.64
CA VAL A 221 14.77 -32.56 -25.53
C VAL A 221 14.66 -34.04 -25.95
N GLN A 222 13.69 -34.39 -26.79
CA GLN A 222 13.57 -35.73 -27.36
C GLN A 222 14.78 -36.05 -28.27
N GLU A 223 15.18 -35.11 -29.13
CA GLU A 223 16.34 -35.28 -30.02
C GLU A 223 17.67 -35.38 -29.26
N GLU A 224 17.88 -34.54 -28.26
CA GLU A 224 19.05 -34.62 -27.37
C GLU A 224 19.08 -35.95 -26.60
N SER A 225 17.92 -36.49 -26.23
CA SER A 225 17.83 -37.79 -25.56
C SER A 225 18.11 -38.97 -26.49
N LYS A 226 17.89 -38.85 -27.81
CA LYS A 226 18.35 -39.85 -28.79
C LYS A 226 19.88 -39.91 -28.86
N LYS A 227 20.57 -38.77 -28.70
CA LYS A 227 22.05 -38.69 -28.70
C LYS A 227 22.67 -39.18 -27.39
N SER A 228 21.92 -39.13 -26.29
CA SER A 228 22.36 -39.59 -24.98
C SER A 228 21.22 -40.37 -24.31
N PRO A 229 21.05 -41.66 -24.70
CA PRO A 229 19.92 -42.48 -24.28
C PRO A 229 19.78 -42.52 -22.77
N LEU A 230 18.53 -42.45 -22.32
CA LEU A 230 18.17 -42.77 -20.95
C LEU A 230 18.25 -44.31 -20.74
N LYS A 231 18.26 -44.76 -19.48
CA LYS A 231 18.32 -46.21 -19.20
C LYS A 231 17.04 -46.90 -19.69
N GLU A 232 17.12 -48.20 -19.95
CA GLU A 232 15.97 -49.01 -20.35
C GLU A 232 14.83 -48.88 -19.32
N GLY A 233 13.62 -48.57 -19.78
CA GLY A 233 12.45 -48.24 -18.95
C GLY A 233 12.22 -46.74 -18.67
N GLU A 234 13.21 -45.88 -18.91
CA GLU A 234 13.07 -44.42 -18.78
C GLU A 234 12.42 -43.77 -20.02
N GLU A 235 12.28 -44.51 -21.11
CA GLU A 235 11.72 -44.04 -22.40
C GLU A 235 10.26 -43.59 -22.31
N ALA A 236 9.47 -44.19 -21.40
CA ALA A 236 8.08 -43.80 -21.16
C ALA A 236 7.95 -42.34 -20.67
N TRP A 237 9.02 -41.77 -20.10
CA TRP A 237 9.09 -40.38 -19.67
C TRP A 237 9.41 -39.39 -20.80
N LEU A 238 9.86 -39.89 -21.95
CA LEU A 238 10.21 -39.08 -23.12
C LEU A 238 9.04 -38.92 -24.10
N THR A 239 7.85 -39.41 -23.76
CA THR A 239 6.64 -39.13 -24.55
C THR A 239 6.32 -37.63 -24.49
N HIS A 240 5.66 -37.13 -25.54
CA HIS A 240 5.28 -35.72 -25.63
C HIS A 240 4.44 -35.30 -24.42
N ASP A 241 3.43 -36.09 -24.08
CA ASP A 241 2.53 -35.83 -22.94
C ASP A 241 3.26 -35.80 -21.59
N SER A 242 4.21 -36.72 -21.35
CA SER A 242 5.01 -36.74 -20.12
C SER A 242 5.88 -35.49 -20.00
N LEU A 243 6.57 -35.11 -21.08
CA LEU A 243 7.43 -33.92 -21.10
C LEU A 243 6.60 -32.63 -20.97
N LYS A 244 5.44 -32.57 -21.64
CA LYS A 244 4.48 -31.48 -21.49
C LYS A 244 4.00 -31.35 -20.05
N SER A 245 3.63 -32.45 -19.40
CA SER A 245 3.24 -32.45 -17.98
C SER A 245 4.34 -31.93 -17.05
N ILE A 246 5.61 -32.24 -17.34
CA ILE A 246 6.77 -31.74 -16.57
C ILE A 246 7.06 -30.26 -16.87
N LEU A 247 6.91 -29.82 -18.12
CA LEU A 247 7.19 -28.44 -18.53
C LEU A 247 6.14 -27.45 -18.00
N HIS A 248 4.88 -27.86 -17.86
CA HIS A 248 3.80 -27.00 -17.37
C HIS A 248 4.11 -26.25 -16.05
N PRO A 249 4.57 -26.89 -14.95
CA PRO A 249 4.96 -26.17 -13.73
C PRO A 249 6.18 -25.25 -13.93
N ILE A 250 7.11 -25.58 -14.83
CA ILE A 250 8.26 -24.73 -15.16
C ILE A 250 7.76 -23.46 -15.84
N TRP A 251 6.88 -23.60 -16.84
CA TRP A 251 6.26 -22.49 -17.56
C TRP A 251 5.50 -21.56 -16.61
N ASN A 252 4.68 -22.10 -15.70
CA ASN A 252 3.95 -21.29 -14.72
C ASN A 252 4.88 -20.55 -13.76
N ALA A 253 6.02 -21.12 -13.40
CA ALA A 253 7.01 -20.42 -12.59
C ALA A 253 7.67 -19.26 -13.37
N MET A 254 7.99 -19.48 -14.65
CA MET A 254 8.55 -18.44 -15.53
C MET A 254 7.54 -17.31 -15.79
N LYS A 255 6.27 -17.65 -16.06
CA LYS A 255 5.19 -16.65 -16.22
C LYS A 255 5.03 -15.79 -14.97
N ARG A 256 5.00 -16.40 -13.78
CA ARG A 256 4.95 -15.65 -12.50
C ARG A 256 6.17 -14.77 -12.29
N GLN A 257 7.35 -15.22 -12.70
CA GLN A 257 8.57 -14.43 -12.64
C GLN A 257 8.45 -13.21 -13.57
N PHE A 258 8.04 -13.42 -14.82
CA PHE A 258 7.79 -12.33 -15.78
C PHE A 258 6.76 -11.33 -15.23
N GLU A 259 5.61 -11.80 -14.75
CA GLU A 259 4.57 -10.95 -14.14
C GLU A 259 5.12 -10.18 -12.93
N ALA A 260 5.94 -10.78 -12.08
CA ALA A 260 6.53 -10.10 -10.93
C ALA A 260 7.55 -9.02 -11.33
N GLU A 261 8.29 -9.24 -12.42
CA GLU A 261 9.31 -8.32 -12.93
C GLU A 261 8.70 -7.16 -13.73
N HIS A 262 7.59 -7.39 -14.43
CA HIS A 262 7.03 -6.48 -15.43
C HIS A 262 5.65 -5.91 -15.11
N ASP A 263 4.98 -6.37 -14.05
CA ASP A 263 3.77 -5.70 -13.53
C ASP A 263 4.17 -4.46 -12.74
N SER A 264 4.44 -3.37 -13.47
CA SER A 264 4.83 -2.08 -12.92
C SER A 264 3.82 -1.56 -11.90
N HIS A 265 2.52 -1.82 -12.09
CA HIS A 265 1.48 -1.44 -11.14
C HIS A 265 1.57 -2.23 -9.83
N LYS A 266 1.80 -3.54 -9.90
CA LYS A 266 2.02 -4.36 -8.70
C LYS A 266 3.31 -3.99 -8.00
N LYS A 267 4.41 -3.75 -8.73
CA LYS A 267 5.67 -3.28 -8.17
C LYS A 267 5.48 -1.94 -7.46
N ALA A 268 4.86 -0.96 -8.12
CA ALA A 268 4.55 0.34 -7.52
C ALA A 268 3.64 0.22 -6.29
N ARG A 269 2.66 -0.70 -6.29
CA ARG A 269 1.81 -0.97 -5.12
C ARG A 269 2.61 -1.59 -3.97
N MET A 270 3.48 -2.55 -4.26
CA MET A 270 4.34 -3.16 -3.25
C MET A 270 5.33 -2.15 -2.66
N GLU A 271 5.92 -1.30 -3.50
CA GLU A 271 6.81 -0.22 -3.07
C GLU A 271 6.06 0.80 -2.21
N LYS A 272 4.85 1.19 -2.62
CA LYS A 272 3.97 2.06 -1.84
C LYS A 272 3.64 1.45 -0.48
N TRP A 273 3.26 0.17 -0.41
CA TRP A 273 3.00 -0.51 0.86
C TRP A 273 4.24 -0.63 1.72
N ALA A 274 5.40 -0.92 1.12
CA ALA A 274 6.66 -0.97 1.85
C ALA A 274 7.04 0.40 2.43
N LEU A 275 6.82 1.48 1.66
CA LEU A 275 6.99 2.86 2.12
C LEU A 275 6.03 3.19 3.27
N GLU A 276 4.73 2.94 3.10
CA GLU A 276 3.71 3.16 4.14
C GLU A 276 4.05 2.39 5.43
N GLY A 277 4.52 1.14 5.30
CA GLY A 277 4.98 0.33 6.42
C GLY A 277 6.16 0.96 7.17
N ARG A 278 7.21 1.39 6.45
CA ARG A 278 8.36 2.07 7.06
C ARG A 278 7.98 3.39 7.72
N LEU A 279 7.16 4.20 7.05
CA LEU A 279 6.68 5.47 7.60
C LEU A 279 5.83 5.25 8.87
N SER A 280 4.98 4.23 8.89
CA SER A 280 4.20 3.85 10.07
C SER A 280 5.08 3.41 11.24
N GLU A 281 6.11 2.59 11.00
CA GLU A 281 7.03 2.15 12.04
C GLU A 281 7.80 3.33 12.66
N ARG A 282 8.28 4.26 11.83
CA ARG A 282 8.94 5.47 12.30
C ARG A 282 8.00 6.39 13.06
N ARG A 283 6.76 6.55 12.60
CA ARG A 283 5.72 7.30 13.30
C ARG A 283 5.48 6.76 14.70
N ASN A 284 5.36 5.44 14.85
CA ASN A 284 5.18 4.79 16.15
C ASN A 284 6.39 5.01 17.07
N THR A 285 7.60 4.92 16.50
CA THR A 285 8.85 5.19 17.24
C THR A 285 8.88 6.65 17.73
N ARG A 286 8.57 7.59 16.83
CA ARG A 286 8.53 9.02 17.14
C ARG A 286 7.43 9.38 18.14
N TYR A 287 6.25 8.78 18.03
CA TYR A 287 5.18 8.89 19.02
C TYR A 287 5.67 8.50 20.42
N SER A 288 6.31 7.32 20.54
CA SER A 288 6.87 6.89 21.83
C SER A 288 7.94 7.87 22.36
N TRP A 289 8.76 8.44 21.48
CA TRP A 289 9.77 9.43 21.86
C TRP A 289 9.15 10.75 22.31
N MET A 290 8.14 11.23 21.59
CA MET A 290 7.43 12.46 21.92
C MET A 290 6.66 12.33 23.22
N ILE A 291 6.03 11.17 23.50
CA ILE A 291 5.39 10.92 24.80
C ILE A 291 6.41 11.07 25.94
N LYS A 292 7.57 10.41 25.83
CA LYS A 292 8.64 10.53 26.84
C LYS A 292 9.16 11.95 26.98
N GLY A 293 9.37 12.63 25.86
CA GLY A 293 9.80 14.03 25.84
C GLY A 293 8.79 14.99 26.45
N ALA A 294 7.50 14.77 26.19
CA ALA A 294 6.40 15.53 26.77
C ALA A 294 6.33 15.32 28.28
N THR A 295 6.54 14.09 28.77
CA THR A 295 6.67 13.79 30.20
C THR A 295 7.84 14.57 30.83
N LEU A 296 9.03 14.51 30.23
CA LEU A 296 10.21 15.26 30.71
C LEU A 296 9.94 16.77 30.75
N GLN A 297 9.32 17.32 29.70
CA GLN A 297 8.99 18.73 29.64
C GLN A 297 7.92 19.11 30.67
N ALA A 298 6.91 18.27 30.89
CA ALA A 298 5.87 18.51 31.89
C ALA A 298 6.46 18.62 33.30
N HIS A 299 7.39 17.72 33.67
CA HIS A 299 8.11 17.85 34.93
C HIS A 299 8.94 19.14 35.01
N ALA A 300 9.60 19.53 33.92
CA ALA A 300 10.37 20.78 33.87
C ALA A 300 9.48 22.03 34.00
N GLN A 301 8.21 21.94 33.62
CA GLN A 301 7.20 22.98 33.76
C GLN A 301 6.39 22.87 35.07
N GLU A 302 6.82 22.02 36.00
CA GLU A 302 6.18 21.84 37.31
C GLU A 302 4.70 21.41 37.22
N VAL A 303 4.33 20.66 36.17
CA VAL A 303 3.01 20.01 36.10
C VAL A 303 2.89 19.01 37.27
N PRO A 304 1.77 18.99 38.02
CA PRO A 304 1.57 18.05 39.11
C PRO A 304 1.81 16.60 38.67
N GLU A 305 2.49 15.80 39.50
CA GLU A 305 2.93 14.45 39.16
C GLU A 305 1.75 13.56 38.69
N GLU A 306 0.60 13.71 39.34
CA GLU A 306 -0.64 13.01 39.01
C GLU A 306 -1.21 13.36 37.62
N ASP A 307 -0.84 14.52 37.06
CA ASP A 307 -1.33 15.04 35.79
C ASP A 307 -0.33 14.85 34.64
N VAL A 308 0.93 14.52 34.92
CA VAL A 308 2.00 14.43 33.90
C VAL A 308 1.68 13.42 32.80
N GLU A 309 1.25 12.21 33.16
CA GLU A 309 0.89 11.18 32.19
C GLU A 309 -0.33 11.63 31.37
N GLY A 310 -1.36 12.16 32.05
CA GLY A 310 -2.56 12.70 31.44
C GLY A 310 -2.26 13.83 30.44
N PHE A 311 -1.33 14.73 30.78
CA PHE A 311 -0.86 15.77 29.89
C PHE A 311 -0.16 15.20 28.65
N ALA A 312 0.81 14.28 28.82
CA ALA A 312 1.59 13.74 27.73
C ALA A 312 0.71 13.02 26.69
N VAL A 313 -0.22 12.16 27.13
CA VAL A 313 -1.16 11.47 26.23
C VAL A 313 -2.22 12.40 25.64
N SER A 314 -2.48 13.54 26.28
CA SER A 314 -3.42 14.53 25.77
C SER A 314 -2.80 15.39 24.67
N ILE A 315 -1.49 15.67 24.74
CA ILE A 315 -0.79 16.60 23.83
C ILE A 315 -0.06 15.89 22.68
N VAL A 316 0.19 14.59 22.80
CA VAL A 316 0.84 13.78 21.77
C VAL A 316 -0.10 12.67 21.31
N ASP A 317 -0.36 12.63 20.00
CA ASP A 317 -1.14 11.58 19.35
C ASP A 317 -0.34 11.03 18.16
N GLU A 318 -0.47 9.73 17.88
CA GLU A 318 0.26 9.06 16.80
C GLU A 318 -0.01 9.68 15.42
N PHE A 319 -1.17 10.30 15.20
CA PHE A 319 -1.52 10.97 13.95
C PHE A 319 -1.03 12.43 13.87
N TRP A 320 -0.51 12.99 14.96
CA TRP A 320 -0.02 14.38 15.02
C TRP A 320 1.50 14.48 14.87
N VAL A 321 2.25 13.40 15.11
CA VAL A 321 3.72 13.45 15.19
C VAL A 321 4.45 13.76 13.89
N GLY A 322 3.74 13.90 12.76
CA GLY A 322 4.35 14.11 11.44
C GLY A 322 5.02 12.86 10.88
N GLU A 323 5.85 13.05 9.87
CA GLU A 323 6.56 11.95 9.20
C GLU A 323 8.07 12.12 9.30
N GLU A 324 8.80 11.00 9.28
CA GLU A 324 10.25 10.93 9.20
C GLU A 324 10.65 10.24 7.90
N TRP A 325 11.18 11.00 6.95
CA TRP A 325 11.56 10.48 5.64
C TRP A 325 13.08 10.25 5.58
N GLY A 326 13.48 9.08 5.08
CA GLY A 326 14.88 8.71 4.92
C GLY A 326 15.25 8.65 3.44
N TRP A 327 16.54 8.43 3.17
CA TRP A 327 17.06 8.31 1.81
C TRP A 327 16.28 7.31 0.95
N GLU A 328 15.94 6.14 1.51
CA GLU A 328 15.24 5.06 0.77
C GLU A 328 13.77 5.37 0.49
N ASP A 329 13.20 6.38 1.16
CA ASP A 329 11.80 6.78 1.04
C ASP A 329 11.58 7.82 -0.04
N GLN A 330 12.63 8.49 -0.49
CA GLN A 330 12.55 9.43 -1.61
C GLN A 330 12.46 8.69 -2.94
N ASP A 331 11.72 9.28 -3.88
CA ASP A 331 11.71 8.88 -5.29
C ASP A 331 13.16 8.83 -5.82
N GLU A 332 13.47 7.85 -6.68
CA GLU A 332 14.83 7.61 -7.18
C GLU A 332 15.47 8.88 -7.78
N ASP A 333 14.70 9.65 -8.54
CA ASP A 333 15.13 10.89 -9.18
C ASP A 333 15.34 12.06 -8.20
N LYS A 334 14.74 12.01 -7.00
CA LYS A 334 14.80 13.09 -6.00
C LYS A 334 15.82 12.85 -4.89
N ARG A 335 16.33 11.62 -4.75
CA ARG A 335 17.26 11.23 -3.68
C ARG A 335 18.48 12.14 -3.61
N ALA A 336 19.12 12.39 -4.76
CA ALA A 336 20.35 13.18 -4.81
C ALA A 336 20.12 14.63 -4.39
N SER A 337 19.08 15.30 -4.92
CA SER A 337 18.75 16.68 -4.55
C SER A 337 18.32 16.80 -3.10
N TRP A 338 17.53 15.83 -2.61
CA TRP A 338 17.12 15.77 -1.21
C TRP A 338 18.33 15.69 -0.27
N TRP A 339 19.32 14.84 -0.58
CA TRP A 339 20.51 14.74 0.26
C TRP A 339 21.42 15.95 0.19
N GLU A 340 21.50 16.60 -0.98
CA GLU A 340 22.20 17.87 -1.10
C GLU A 340 21.58 18.94 -0.17
N GLU A 341 20.25 18.98 -0.09
CA GLU A 341 19.52 19.87 0.82
C GLU A 341 19.76 19.51 2.29
N MET A 342 19.64 18.23 2.66
CA MET A 342 20.01 17.74 4.00
C MET A 342 21.45 18.11 4.38
N GLY A 343 22.39 18.03 3.44
CA GLY A 343 23.78 18.41 3.65
C GLY A 343 24.03 19.92 3.83
N LYS A 344 23.12 20.77 3.33
CA LYS A 344 23.14 22.24 3.45
C LYS A 344 22.51 22.76 4.75
N SER A 345 21.67 21.97 5.43
CA SER A 345 21.01 22.35 6.69
C SER A 345 21.97 22.83 7.79
N GLY A 346 23.22 22.36 7.79
CA GLY A 346 24.18 22.63 8.87
C GLY A 346 24.04 21.71 10.08
N GLU A 347 22.94 20.94 10.16
CA GLU A 347 22.63 20.05 11.29
C GLU A 347 23.37 18.69 11.21
N LEU A 348 23.86 18.29 10.03
CA LEU A 348 24.64 17.07 9.87
C LEU A 348 26.12 17.27 10.21
N SER A 349 26.65 16.40 11.08
CA SER A 349 28.09 16.27 11.27
C SER A 349 28.80 15.78 10.00
N ALA A 350 30.11 16.03 9.90
CA ALA A 350 30.91 15.56 8.76
C ALA A 350 30.90 14.03 8.58
N ALA A 351 30.68 13.27 9.66
CA ALA A 351 30.51 11.82 9.61
C ALA A 351 29.14 11.44 9.03
N GLN A 352 28.06 12.06 9.50
CA GLN A 352 26.70 11.80 9.02
C GLN A 352 26.51 12.20 7.55
N LYS A 353 27.18 13.26 7.07
CA LYS A 353 27.17 13.63 5.63
C LYS A 353 27.72 12.54 4.71
N ARG A 354 28.47 11.57 5.24
CA ARG A 354 28.98 10.41 4.48
C ARG A 354 28.04 9.20 4.53
N ASP A 355 27.03 9.21 5.39
CA ASP A 355 26.07 8.12 5.58
C ASP A 355 24.63 8.64 5.49
N CYS A 356 24.08 8.61 4.27
CA CYS A 356 22.71 9.05 3.99
C CYS A 356 21.63 8.20 4.67
N LYS A 357 21.97 7.04 5.22
CA LYS A 357 21.03 6.19 5.97
C LYS A 357 20.91 6.58 7.44
N SER A 358 21.81 7.44 7.92
CA SER A 358 21.87 7.87 9.33
C SER A 358 21.10 9.16 9.64
N ALA A 359 20.32 9.67 8.69
CA ALA A 359 19.57 10.91 8.84
C ALA A 359 18.16 10.79 8.29
N PHE A 360 17.22 11.42 8.99
CA PHE A 360 15.83 11.55 8.60
C PHE A 360 15.43 13.01 8.48
N GLU A 361 14.62 13.30 7.47
CA GLU A 361 13.92 14.56 7.32
C GLU A 361 12.62 14.51 8.14
N LEU A 362 12.41 15.50 8.99
CA LEU A 362 11.16 15.73 9.69
C LEU A 362 10.21 16.51 8.80
N ARG A 363 8.99 16.00 8.60
CA ARG A 363 7.93 16.71 7.89
C ARG A 363 6.77 17.01 8.81
N ARG A 364 6.50 18.30 9.00
CA ARG A 364 5.37 18.81 9.80
C ARG A 364 4.04 18.52 9.10
N PRO A 365 2.99 18.02 9.77
CA PRO A 365 1.66 17.93 9.16
C PRO A 365 1.20 19.29 8.62
N GLU A 366 0.61 19.33 7.43
CA GLU A 366 0.25 20.60 6.77
C GLU A 366 -0.63 21.53 7.61
N TRP A 367 -1.51 20.95 8.43
CA TRP A 367 -2.44 21.65 9.30
C TRP A 367 -1.82 22.21 10.59
N MET A 368 -0.65 21.69 11.01
CA MET A 368 -0.08 21.99 12.32
C MET A 368 0.60 23.36 12.30
N SER A 369 0.40 24.18 13.34
CA SER A 369 1.07 25.48 13.48
C SER A 369 2.58 25.33 13.65
N ASP A 370 3.36 26.33 13.21
CA ASP A 370 4.81 26.30 13.37
C ASP A 370 5.21 26.31 14.85
N ALA A 371 4.50 27.07 15.69
CA ALA A 371 4.73 27.11 17.13
C ALA A 371 4.58 25.74 17.78
N PHE A 372 3.46 25.05 17.52
CA PHE A 372 3.24 23.74 18.11
C PHE A 372 4.20 22.68 17.53
N TRP A 373 4.59 22.80 16.27
CA TRP A 373 5.63 21.93 15.71
C TRP A 373 6.98 22.07 16.41
N MET A 374 7.36 23.28 16.84
CA MET A 374 8.56 23.48 17.65
C MET A 374 8.45 22.81 19.03
N VAL A 375 7.26 22.78 19.62
CA VAL A 375 6.99 22.01 20.86
C VAL A 375 7.21 20.51 20.59
N CYS A 376 6.68 19.99 19.49
CA CYS A 376 6.90 18.59 19.10
C CYS A 376 8.39 18.25 18.89
N LYS A 377 9.15 19.13 18.23
CA LYS A 377 10.61 18.97 18.07
C LYS A 377 11.34 18.99 19.42
N SER A 378 10.91 19.83 20.34
CA SER A 378 11.47 19.91 21.69
C SER A 378 11.28 18.62 22.47
N PHE A 379 10.12 17.97 22.38
CA PHE A 379 9.91 16.67 23.01
C PHE A 379 10.88 15.61 22.47
N VAL A 380 11.06 15.54 21.15
CA VAL A 380 12.04 14.61 20.55
C VAL A 380 13.45 14.90 21.05
N TYR A 381 13.85 16.18 21.07
CA TYR A 381 15.17 16.62 21.51
C TYR A 381 15.45 16.26 22.99
N LEU A 382 14.51 16.54 23.90
CA LEU A 382 14.65 16.24 25.32
C LEU A 382 14.82 14.74 25.56
N LYS A 383 14.08 13.92 24.82
CA LYS A 383 14.25 12.47 24.85
C LYS A 383 15.61 12.04 24.28
N GLU A 384 16.14 12.68 23.25
CA GLU A 384 17.51 12.43 22.78
C GLU A 384 18.56 12.75 23.83
N GLU A 385 18.49 13.93 24.44
CA GLU A 385 19.39 14.32 25.53
C GLU A 385 19.31 13.34 26.72
N ASP A 386 18.10 12.94 27.11
CA ASP A 386 17.92 11.95 28.18
C ASP A 386 18.60 10.61 27.83
N GLU A 387 18.50 10.11 26.60
CA GLU A 387 19.20 8.87 26.23
C GLU A 387 20.73 9.01 26.15
N ILE A 388 21.24 10.20 25.83
CA ILE A 388 22.68 10.51 25.86
C ILE A 388 23.18 10.51 27.31
N ASN A 389 22.43 11.17 28.20
CA ASN A 389 22.80 11.35 29.60
C ASN A 389 22.55 10.09 30.43
N ASN A 390 21.52 9.30 30.07
CA ASN A 390 21.06 8.10 30.77
C ASN A 390 20.96 6.90 29.81
N PRO A 391 22.09 6.40 29.26
CA PRO A 391 22.06 5.35 28.23
C PRO A 391 21.56 4.01 28.80
N VAL A 392 20.34 3.62 28.42
CA VAL A 392 19.72 2.34 28.82
C VAL A 392 20.37 1.14 28.12
N ARG A 393 20.97 1.34 26.94
CA ARG A 393 21.62 0.27 26.15
C ARG A 393 23.11 0.57 25.99
N LYS A 394 23.97 -0.42 26.30
CA LYS A 394 25.45 -0.35 26.14
C LYS A 394 25.94 -0.38 24.68
N GLY A 395 25.13 0.06 23.72
CA GLY A 395 25.44 0.04 22.29
C GLY A 395 25.84 1.41 21.78
N LYS A 396 26.94 1.49 21.02
CA LYS A 396 27.29 2.68 20.24
C LYS A 396 26.46 2.75 18.95
N HIS A 397 25.14 2.83 19.07
CA HIS A 397 24.36 3.20 17.89
C HIS A 397 24.52 4.71 17.70
N PRO A 398 25.04 5.16 16.54
CA PRO A 398 25.12 6.58 16.25
C PRO A 398 23.70 7.16 16.30
N ILE A 399 23.57 8.33 16.92
CA ILE A 399 22.29 9.03 17.00
C ILE A 399 21.88 9.41 15.58
N THR A 400 20.68 8.99 15.20
CA THR A 400 20.10 9.32 13.90
C THR A 400 19.74 10.79 13.88
N ALA A 401 20.35 11.56 12.97
CA ALA A 401 20.06 12.98 12.82
C ALA A 401 18.62 13.16 12.32
N ARG A 402 17.92 14.16 12.85
CA ARG A 402 16.55 14.51 12.47
C ARG A 402 16.52 15.98 12.08
N ILE A 403 16.30 16.24 10.80
CA ILE A 403 16.47 17.57 10.20
C ILE A 403 15.15 18.07 9.71
N ASP A 404 14.80 19.30 10.04
CA ASP A 404 13.60 19.95 9.56
C ASP A 404 13.92 20.84 8.36
N LEU A 405 13.60 20.37 7.16
CA LEU A 405 13.77 21.15 5.93
C LEU A 405 12.60 22.12 5.68
N GLY A 406 11.61 22.20 6.58
CA GLY A 406 10.40 23.00 6.40
C GLY A 406 9.35 22.38 5.47
N ASN A 407 9.62 21.17 4.96
CA ASN A 407 8.67 20.44 4.13
C ASN A 407 7.47 19.96 4.94
N LYS A 408 6.30 19.98 4.30
CA LYS A 408 5.03 19.58 4.92
C LYS A 408 4.68 18.14 4.56
N SER A 409 4.06 17.45 5.51
CA SER A 409 3.47 16.12 5.32
C SER A 409 2.00 16.27 4.95
N ASN A 410 1.57 15.48 3.96
CA ASN A 410 0.16 15.36 3.54
C ASN A 410 -0.61 14.33 4.39
N LEU A 411 -0.09 13.98 5.58
CA LEU A 411 -0.72 13.04 6.48
C LEU A 411 -2.12 13.54 6.86
N LYS A 412 -3.13 12.73 6.53
CA LYS A 412 -4.52 13.01 6.91
C LYS A 412 -4.77 12.59 8.35
N ILE A 413 -5.49 13.43 9.08
CA ILE A 413 -5.97 13.10 10.41
C ILE A 413 -7.08 12.06 10.30
N SER A 414 -6.96 10.98 11.08
CA SER A 414 -8.00 9.97 11.21
C SER A 414 -9.19 10.52 12.00
N VAL A 415 -10.39 10.07 11.67
CA VAL A 415 -11.62 10.43 12.41
C VAL A 415 -11.45 10.05 13.89
N GLY A 416 -11.73 10.97 14.81
CA GLY A 416 -11.54 10.76 16.25
C GLY A 416 -10.18 11.19 16.80
N HIS A 417 -9.28 11.71 15.96
CA HIS A 417 -7.98 12.25 16.35
C HIS A 417 -7.87 13.76 16.07
N GLU A 418 -8.97 14.49 16.28
CA GLU A 418 -9.03 15.93 16.03
C GLU A 418 -8.05 16.70 16.95
N PRO A 419 -7.22 17.60 16.40
CA PRO A 419 -6.28 18.40 17.19
C PRO A 419 -6.98 19.54 17.94
N TYR A 420 -6.29 20.16 18.89
CA TYR A 420 -6.80 21.35 19.58
C TYR A 420 -6.57 22.63 18.77
N ALA A 421 -7.41 23.64 18.98
CA ALA A 421 -7.34 24.91 18.25
C ALA A 421 -5.93 25.54 18.21
N PHE A 422 -5.20 25.51 19.32
CA PHE A 422 -3.87 26.12 19.43
C PHE A 422 -2.77 25.35 18.67
N MET A 423 -3.02 24.09 18.30
CA MET A 423 -2.10 23.26 17.52
C MET A 423 -2.22 23.51 16.02
N VAL A 424 -3.29 24.15 15.56
CA VAL A 424 -3.63 24.26 14.14
C VAL A 424 -3.23 25.62 13.60
N ASP A 425 -2.67 25.64 12.40
CA ASP A 425 -2.38 26.85 11.67
C ASP A 425 -3.68 27.61 11.33
N ALA A 426 -3.74 28.89 11.68
CA ALA A 426 -4.94 29.70 11.48
C ALA A 426 -5.29 29.86 9.99
N THR A 427 -4.29 29.94 9.10
CA THR A 427 -4.52 30.01 7.65
C THR A 427 -5.05 28.69 7.11
N TYR A 428 -4.61 27.56 7.68
CA TYR A 428 -5.15 26.25 7.34
C TYR A 428 -6.63 26.13 7.71
N LEU A 429 -7.04 26.57 8.91
CA LEU A 429 -8.45 26.58 9.33
C LEU A 429 -9.31 27.45 8.42
N LEU A 430 -8.83 28.63 8.04
CA LEU A 430 -9.53 29.53 7.11
C LEU A 430 -9.74 28.90 5.72
N GLY A 431 -8.74 28.16 5.23
CA GLY A 431 -8.82 27.43 3.96
C GLY A 431 -9.64 26.14 4.03
N ASN A 432 -9.86 25.58 5.22
CA ASN A 432 -10.50 24.29 5.44
C ASN A 432 -11.62 24.39 6.49
N PRO A 433 -12.75 25.05 6.21
CA PRO A 433 -13.82 25.26 7.18
C PRO A 433 -14.49 23.98 7.70
N GLY A 434 -14.29 22.85 7.01
CA GLY A 434 -14.74 21.52 7.46
C GLY A 434 -13.74 20.77 8.35
N PHE A 435 -12.57 21.34 8.62
CA PHE A 435 -11.56 20.74 9.47
C PHE A 435 -12.01 20.77 10.93
N LYS A 436 -12.10 19.59 11.54
CA LYS A 436 -12.60 19.46 12.92
C LYS A 436 -11.47 19.67 13.91
N ILE A 437 -11.76 20.44 14.94
CA ILE A 437 -10.91 20.63 16.11
C ILE A 437 -11.64 20.13 17.35
N ARG A 438 -10.90 19.66 18.34
CA ARG A 438 -11.44 19.24 19.63
C ARG A 438 -11.32 20.38 20.65
N ASP A 439 -12.24 20.38 21.61
CA ASP A 439 -12.10 21.19 22.81
C ASP A 439 -10.83 20.80 23.58
N ARG A 440 -10.19 21.80 24.17
CA ARG A 440 -8.99 21.58 24.98
C ARG A 440 -9.33 20.73 26.21
N PRO A 441 -8.53 19.71 26.55
CA PRO A 441 -8.75 18.88 27.73
C PRO A 441 -8.47 19.68 29.01
N GLU A 442 -9.07 19.22 30.12
CA GLU A 442 -8.91 19.86 31.44
C GLU A 442 -7.46 19.82 31.96
N THR A 443 -6.68 18.83 31.52
CA THR A 443 -5.24 18.68 31.83
C THR A 443 -4.36 19.76 31.21
N ILE A 444 -4.90 20.56 30.26
CA ILE A 444 -4.18 21.67 29.63
C ILE A 444 -4.86 22.97 30.01
N SER A 445 -4.18 23.79 30.81
CA SER A 445 -4.68 25.13 31.18
C SER A 445 -4.63 26.12 30.01
N ASP A 446 -5.38 27.23 30.12
CA ASP A 446 -5.30 28.35 29.15
C ASP A 446 -3.88 28.87 28.99
N ARG A 447 -3.16 28.98 30.12
CA ARG A 447 -1.76 29.43 30.11
C ARG A 447 -0.88 28.48 29.31
N MET A 448 -0.99 27.17 29.53
CA MET A 448 -0.19 26.18 28.80
C MET A 448 -0.49 26.20 27.30
N ALA A 449 -1.77 26.31 26.92
CA ALA A 449 -2.16 26.42 25.51
C ALA A 449 -1.59 27.67 24.85
N ASN A 450 -1.63 28.81 25.54
CA ASN A 450 -1.02 30.05 25.04
C ASN A 450 0.50 29.94 24.93
N ASP A 451 1.15 29.36 25.94
CA ASP A 451 2.60 29.15 25.97
C ASP A 451 3.06 28.21 24.84
N MET A 452 2.27 27.19 24.50
CA MET A 452 2.52 26.29 23.35
C MET A 452 2.20 26.91 21.98
N SER A 453 1.49 28.03 21.97
CA SER A 453 1.21 28.80 20.75
C SER A 453 2.33 29.80 20.42
N ASP A 454 3.27 30.00 21.33
CA ASP A 454 4.44 30.84 21.12
C ASP A 454 5.61 29.98 20.64
N VAL A 455 6.15 30.33 19.47
CA VAL A 455 7.34 29.68 18.91
C VAL A 455 8.50 29.75 19.90
N ARG A 456 8.59 30.77 20.75
CA ARG A 456 9.63 30.96 21.78
C ARG A 456 9.14 30.71 23.21
N GLY A 457 8.01 30.02 23.34
CA GLY A 457 7.39 29.75 24.62
C GLY A 457 8.22 28.81 25.51
N PRO A 458 7.86 28.69 26.79
CA PRO A 458 8.56 27.83 27.76
C PRO A 458 8.50 26.34 27.41
N TRP A 459 7.60 25.94 26.50
CA TRP A 459 7.48 24.55 26.01
C TRP A 459 8.44 24.20 24.90
N VAL A 460 9.16 25.19 24.35
CA VAL A 460 10.11 24.97 23.27
C VAL A 460 11.54 25.07 23.80
N HIS A 461 12.36 24.08 23.45
CA HIS A 461 13.74 23.99 23.90
C HIS A 461 14.58 25.13 23.27
N PRO A 462 15.39 25.87 24.06
CA PRO A 462 16.11 27.05 23.55
C PRO A 462 17.05 26.80 22.37
N SER A 463 17.64 25.59 22.27
CA SER A 463 18.54 25.24 21.17
C SER A 463 17.87 25.25 19.79
N LEU A 464 16.53 25.23 19.74
CA LEU A 464 15.77 25.21 18.49
C LEU A 464 15.46 26.62 17.94
N TYR A 465 15.78 27.70 18.66
CA TYR A 465 15.60 29.08 18.15
C TYR A 465 16.80 29.63 17.40
N ASP A 466 17.99 29.11 17.73
CA ASP A 466 19.27 29.65 17.31
C ASP A 466 19.84 28.94 16.06
N SER A 467 19.10 27.98 15.51
CA SER A 467 19.43 27.14 14.35
C SER A 467 19.06 27.77 13.02
#